data_AF-A0A968UFI4-F1
#
_entry.id   AF-A0A968UFI4-F1
#
_cell.length_a   1.000
_cell.length_b   1.000
_cell.length_c   1.000
_cell.angle_alpha   90.00
_cell.angle_beta   90.00
_cell.angle_gamma   90.00
#
_symmetry.space_group_name_H-M   'P 1'
#
loop_
_entity.id
_entity.type
_entity.pdbx_description
1 polymer ?
#
loop_
_entity_poly.entity_id
_entity_poly.type
_entity_poly.pdbx_seq_one_letter_code
_entity_poly.pdbx_strand_id
1 'polypeptide(L)'
;MKKLASINRRQDIHDELSELNASQIEYKALQSVTMEDFLNWRDKALGITASLHVNSKLEIRKAWLWVFSIQVVYGLRIHEVFAIANAFEPYTTKDKVVIPALSDPDNTVNTLVLRGETLIGTTTKTGYRLARPQVPPKYPDLIERLNIKKPLLPDNQPRQGSAKAIACFYNNRAWKKLKDWNAPTTQTHAFRHLANINGMQAGIPLEIRAQSMGHTPAMNDSVYKKRQSTQTTLDLYNNSNSQAIDFVTALTSVKNLLKACPENKDFAIELLSVIYQKDKGTLAELL
;
A
#
# COMPACT_ATOMS: atom_id res chain seq x y z
N MET A 1 -26.03 15.54 18.25
CA MET A 1 -26.60 16.86 18.53
C MET A 1 -28.09 16.75 18.86
N LYS A 2 -29.00 16.47 17.91
CA LYS A 2 -30.45 16.30 18.21
C LYS A 2 -30.77 15.28 19.33
N LYS A 3 -30.16 14.09 19.26
CA LYS A 3 -30.30 13.05 20.31
C LYS A 3 -29.80 13.52 21.68
N LEU A 4 -28.77 14.35 21.71
CA LEU A 4 -28.22 14.92 22.96
C LEU A 4 -29.15 16.01 23.51
N ALA A 5 -29.75 16.86 22.66
CA ALA A 5 -30.75 17.85 23.06
C ALA A 5 -32.02 17.19 23.63
N SER A 6 -32.47 16.09 23.01
CA SER A 6 -33.59 15.27 23.50
C SER A 6 -33.29 14.63 24.86
N ILE A 7 -32.10 14.04 25.04
CA ILE A 7 -31.68 13.46 26.33
C ILE A 7 -31.62 14.52 27.44
N ASN A 8 -31.19 15.74 27.11
CA ASN A 8 -31.11 16.86 28.04
C ASN A 8 -32.41 17.68 28.14
N ARG A 9 -33.52 17.21 27.53
CA ARG A 9 -34.85 17.87 27.56
C ARG A 9 -34.85 19.33 27.07
N ARG A 10 -33.93 19.68 26.18
CA ARG A 10 -33.85 21.00 25.53
C ARG A 10 -34.59 20.99 24.21
N GLN A 11 -35.91 21.14 24.31
CA GLN A 11 -36.83 21.08 23.16
C GLN A 11 -36.62 22.27 22.21
N ASP A 12 -36.34 23.45 22.76
CA ASP A 12 -35.95 24.66 22.05
C ASP A 12 -34.80 24.43 21.04
N ILE A 13 -33.71 23.81 21.52
CA ILE A 13 -32.54 23.50 20.67
C ILE A 13 -32.87 22.37 19.68
N HIS A 14 -33.71 21.41 20.08
CA HIS A 14 -34.13 20.33 19.20
C HIS A 14 -34.91 20.84 17.99
N ASP A 15 -35.80 21.80 18.21
CA ASP A 15 -36.68 22.37 17.20
C ASP A 15 -35.87 23.25 16.23
N GLU A 16 -34.98 24.12 16.74
CA GLU A 16 -34.02 24.86 15.90
C GLU A 16 -33.13 23.95 15.05
N LEU A 17 -32.59 22.87 15.64
CA LEU A 17 -31.79 21.89 14.88
C LEU A 17 -32.62 21.13 13.84
N SER A 18 -33.94 21.06 14.02
CA SER A 18 -34.87 20.39 13.11
C SER A 18 -35.26 21.25 11.91
N GLU A 19 -35.24 22.57 12.08
CA GLU A 19 -35.37 23.54 11.00
C GLU A 19 -34.10 23.66 10.14
N LEU A 20 -32.94 23.22 10.65
CA LEU A 20 -31.73 23.12 9.83
C LEU A 20 -31.93 22.09 8.71
N ASN A 21 -32.09 22.59 7.48
CA ASN A 21 -32.13 21.81 6.26
C ASN A 21 -30.72 21.28 5.91
N ALA A 22 -30.20 20.42 6.78
CA ALA A 22 -28.92 19.75 6.57
C ALA A 22 -29.13 18.65 5.54
N SER A 23 -28.93 18.97 4.26
CA SER A 23 -28.78 17.96 3.23
C SER A 23 -27.66 17.01 3.66
N GLN A 24 -27.99 15.74 3.92
CA GLN A 24 -26.98 14.73 4.19
C GLN A 24 -25.99 14.74 3.01
N ILE A 25 -24.71 14.90 3.31
CA ILE A 25 -23.68 14.92 2.27
C ILE A 25 -23.77 13.60 1.51
N GLU A 26 -24.14 13.65 0.23
CA GLU A 26 -24.04 12.48 -0.64
C GLU A 26 -22.56 12.07 -0.70
N TYR A 27 -22.25 10.94 -0.08
CA TYR A 27 -20.90 10.40 -0.12
C TYR A 27 -20.58 10.00 -1.55
N LYS A 28 -19.49 10.55 -2.11
CA LYS A 28 -18.99 10.15 -3.43
C LYS A 28 -18.81 8.63 -3.48
N ALA A 29 -19.24 8.02 -4.58
CA ALA A 29 -19.04 6.60 -4.84
C ALA A 29 -17.54 6.23 -4.69
N LEU A 30 -17.28 5.11 -4.02
CA LEU A 30 -15.93 4.64 -3.79
C LEU A 30 -15.37 4.06 -5.09
N GLN A 31 -14.18 4.54 -5.50
CA GLN A 31 -13.48 4.00 -6.66
C GLN A 31 -12.52 2.88 -6.24
N SER A 32 -12.34 1.90 -7.11
CA SER A 32 -11.36 0.82 -7.04
C SER A 32 -10.52 0.80 -8.32
N VAL A 33 -9.40 0.08 -8.30
CA VAL A 33 -8.46 -0.03 -9.42
C VAL A 33 -7.75 -1.36 -9.33
N THR A 34 -7.54 -2.05 -10.45
CA THR A 34 -6.76 -3.29 -10.50
C THR A 34 -5.27 -3.00 -10.72
N MET A 35 -4.39 -3.97 -10.46
CA MET A 35 -2.97 -3.82 -10.77
C MET A 35 -2.72 -3.61 -12.27
N GLU A 36 -3.47 -4.33 -13.11
CA GLU A 36 -3.35 -4.22 -14.55
C GLU A 36 -3.77 -2.83 -15.06
N ASP A 37 -4.91 -2.31 -14.59
CA ASP A 37 -5.35 -0.95 -14.93
C ASP A 37 -4.30 0.10 -14.54
N PHE A 38 -3.70 -0.05 -13.35
CA PHE A 38 -2.67 0.86 -12.87
C PHE A 38 -1.41 0.80 -13.75
N LEU A 39 -0.92 -0.39 -14.07
CA LEU A 39 0.27 -0.59 -14.90
C LEU A 39 0.06 -0.07 -16.33
N ASN A 40 -1.07 -0.42 -16.95
CA ASN A 40 -1.45 0.06 -18.28
C ASN A 40 -1.55 1.59 -18.30
N TRP A 41 -2.17 2.19 -17.28
CA TRP A 41 -2.24 3.64 -17.16
C TRP A 41 -0.86 4.28 -16.97
N ARG A 42 -0.01 3.72 -16.11
CA ARG A 42 1.35 4.22 -15.87
C ARG A 42 2.16 4.25 -17.16
N ASP A 43 2.10 3.18 -17.95
CA ASP A 43 2.85 3.07 -19.20
C ASP A 43 2.36 4.09 -20.24
N LYS A 44 1.04 4.30 -20.34
CA LYS A 44 0.45 5.38 -21.15
C LYS A 44 0.89 6.76 -20.66
N ALA A 45 0.87 6.97 -19.35
CA ALA A 45 1.23 8.25 -18.73
C ALA A 45 2.72 8.58 -18.86
N LEU A 46 3.59 7.58 -19.04
CA LEU A 46 5.02 7.74 -19.34
C LEU A 46 5.32 7.88 -20.83
N GLY A 47 4.34 7.64 -21.69
CA GLY A 47 4.54 7.67 -23.13
C GLY A 47 5.13 6.40 -23.72
N ILE A 48 5.10 5.30 -22.97
CA ILE A 48 5.64 4.00 -23.40
C ILE A 48 4.70 3.35 -24.41
N THR A 49 3.39 3.40 -24.14
CA THR A 49 2.34 2.77 -24.97
C THR A 49 1.42 3.79 -25.65
N ALA A 50 1.70 5.09 -25.50
CA ALA A 50 0.93 6.17 -26.13
C ALA A 50 1.83 7.38 -26.42
N SER A 51 1.59 8.11 -27.50
CA SER A 51 2.32 9.34 -27.77
C SER A 51 1.91 10.44 -26.76
N LEU A 52 2.90 11.08 -26.15
CA LEU A 52 2.68 12.23 -25.30
C LEU A 52 2.64 13.51 -26.14
N HIS A 53 1.81 14.47 -25.70
CA HIS A 53 1.82 15.82 -26.27
C HIS A 53 3.21 16.45 -26.12
N VAL A 54 3.68 17.23 -27.10
CA VAL A 54 5.03 17.84 -27.14
C VAL A 54 5.40 18.61 -25.87
N ASN A 55 4.44 19.32 -25.27
CA ASN A 55 4.63 20.06 -24.02
C ASN A 55 4.56 19.21 -22.74
N SER A 56 4.57 17.87 -22.86
CA SER A 56 4.51 16.98 -21.70
C SER A 56 5.83 17.00 -20.94
N LYS A 57 5.77 17.46 -19.69
CA LYS A 57 6.91 17.45 -18.77
C LYS A 57 7.13 16.04 -18.20
N LEU A 58 7.98 15.26 -18.87
CA LEU A 58 8.22 13.85 -18.53
C LEU A 58 8.76 13.66 -17.11
N GLU A 59 9.68 14.51 -16.65
CA GLU A 59 10.23 14.39 -15.30
C GLU A 59 9.19 14.59 -14.20
N ILE A 60 8.23 15.52 -14.40
CA ILE A 60 7.10 15.69 -13.49
C ILE A 60 6.20 14.45 -13.51
N ARG A 61 6.00 13.84 -14.68
CA ARG A 61 5.23 12.59 -14.81
C ARG A 61 5.91 11.46 -14.04
N LYS A 62 7.21 11.24 -14.25
CA LYS A 62 8.01 10.24 -13.53
C LYS A 62 7.91 10.44 -12.01
N ALA A 63 8.08 11.66 -11.52
CA ALA A 63 8.04 11.96 -10.09
C ALA A 63 6.68 11.62 -9.45
N TRP A 64 5.57 12.08 -10.06
CA TRP A 64 4.24 11.76 -9.53
C TRP A 64 3.87 10.29 -9.72
N LEU A 65 4.27 9.65 -10.81
CA LEU A 65 4.05 8.21 -11.00
C LEU A 65 4.86 7.37 -10.02
N TRP A 66 6.06 7.81 -9.62
CA TRP A 66 6.80 7.19 -8.51
C TRP A 66 6.01 7.33 -7.20
N VAL A 67 5.48 8.52 -6.90
CA VAL A 67 4.63 8.75 -5.71
C VAL A 67 3.41 7.81 -5.69
N PHE A 68 2.70 7.66 -6.81
CA PHE A 68 1.56 6.74 -6.90
C PHE A 68 1.99 5.26 -6.81
N SER A 69 3.15 4.93 -7.39
CA SER A 69 3.72 3.57 -7.29
C SER A 69 4.04 3.21 -5.84
N ILE A 70 4.58 4.14 -5.05
CA ILE A 70 4.77 3.94 -3.61
C ILE A 70 3.44 3.69 -2.90
N GLN A 71 2.36 4.39 -3.27
CA GLN A 71 1.03 4.09 -2.69
C GLN A 71 0.55 2.68 -3.05
N VAL A 72 0.78 2.21 -4.28
CA VAL A 72 0.39 0.86 -4.75
C VAL A 72 1.21 -0.25 -4.09
N VAL A 73 2.48 0.01 -3.78
CA VAL A 73 3.37 -0.98 -3.16
C VAL A 73 3.24 -0.98 -1.64
N TYR A 74 3.20 0.18 -0.98
CA TYR A 74 3.25 0.26 0.49
C TYR A 74 1.91 0.59 1.14
N GLY A 75 0.91 0.97 0.35
CA GLY A 75 -0.40 1.35 0.85
C GLY A 75 -0.38 2.66 1.62
N LEU A 76 0.56 3.57 1.36
CA LEU A 76 0.64 4.85 2.07
C LEU A 76 -0.50 5.81 1.68
N ARG A 77 -0.90 6.70 2.60
CA ARG A 77 -1.68 7.88 2.19
C ARG A 77 -0.78 8.79 1.37
N ILE A 78 -1.34 9.51 0.42
CA ILE A 78 -0.56 10.32 -0.52
C ILE A 78 0.39 11.30 0.19
N HIS A 79 -0.02 11.93 1.29
CA HIS A 79 0.83 12.82 2.06
C HIS A 79 1.94 12.09 2.84
N GLU A 80 1.72 10.84 3.25
CA GLU A 80 2.72 10.03 3.95
C GLU A 80 3.91 9.66 3.04
N VAL A 81 3.72 9.61 1.71
CA VAL A 81 4.82 9.40 0.76
C VAL A 81 5.88 10.50 0.88
N PHE A 82 5.46 11.72 1.19
CA PHE A 82 6.35 12.86 1.41
C PHE A 82 6.91 12.91 2.84
N ALA A 83 6.69 11.88 3.65
CA ALA A 83 7.24 11.74 5.01
C ALA A 83 8.23 10.57 5.11
N ILE A 84 8.62 9.97 3.98
CA ILE A 84 9.57 8.85 3.93
C ILE A 84 10.96 9.35 4.28
N ALA A 85 11.47 8.81 5.37
CA ALA A 85 12.69 9.21 6.04
C ALA A 85 13.95 8.59 5.45
N ASN A 86 13.82 7.39 4.87
CA ASN A 86 14.92 6.62 4.31
C ASN A 86 14.80 6.48 2.78
N ALA A 87 14.19 7.46 2.10
CA ALA A 87 14.02 7.38 0.65
C ALA A 87 15.40 7.40 -0.04
N PHE A 88 16.22 8.41 0.27
CA PHE A 88 17.52 8.65 -0.37
C PHE A 88 18.72 8.22 0.49
N GLU A 89 18.58 8.28 1.81
CA GLU A 89 19.66 8.03 2.76
C GLU A 89 19.20 7.02 3.83
N PRO A 90 20.11 6.25 4.45
CA PRO A 90 19.77 5.40 5.58
C PRO A 90 19.17 6.20 6.74
N TYR A 91 18.35 5.54 7.55
CA TYR A 91 17.75 6.12 8.74
C TYR A 91 18.13 5.33 9.98
N THR A 92 18.72 6.01 10.96
CA THR A 92 18.99 5.44 12.28
C THR A 92 17.81 5.68 13.21
N THR A 93 17.23 4.61 13.73
CA THR A 93 16.12 4.68 14.68
C THR A 93 16.60 5.13 16.07
N LYS A 94 15.66 5.45 16.97
CA LYS A 94 15.99 5.87 18.35
C LYS A 94 16.73 4.79 19.14
N ASP A 95 16.45 3.53 18.84
CA ASP A 95 17.09 2.32 19.35
C ASP A 95 18.36 1.93 18.58
N LYS A 96 18.90 2.82 17.74
CA LYS A 96 20.17 2.67 16.99
C LYS A 96 20.17 1.57 15.91
N VAL A 97 19.00 1.11 15.48
CA VAL A 97 18.88 0.23 14.31
C VAL A 97 19.02 1.08 13.05
N VAL A 98 19.92 0.69 12.15
CA VAL A 98 20.11 1.35 10.86
C VAL A 98 19.21 0.69 9.83
N ILE A 99 18.30 1.46 9.25
CA ILE A 99 17.46 1.03 8.15
C ILE A 99 18.05 1.60 6.86
N PRO A 100 18.47 0.76 5.90
CA PRO A 100 19.09 1.23 4.66
C PRO A 100 18.20 2.18 3.87
N ALA A 101 18.83 2.97 3.00
CA ALA A 101 18.10 3.79 2.03
C ALA A 101 17.26 2.90 1.10
N LEU A 102 16.11 3.39 0.63
CA LEU A 102 15.33 2.69 -0.39
C LEU A 102 16.09 2.61 -1.72
N SER A 103 16.88 3.64 -2.03
CA SER A 103 17.73 3.69 -3.22
C SER A 103 18.92 2.74 -3.20
N ASP A 104 19.20 2.11 -2.06
CA ASP A 104 20.32 1.20 -1.92
C ASP A 104 20.05 -0.11 -2.72
N PRO A 105 20.91 -0.47 -3.70
CA PRO A 105 20.76 -1.69 -4.47
C PRO A 105 20.78 -2.94 -3.57
N ASP A 106 21.52 -2.93 -2.46
CA ASP A 106 21.69 -4.07 -1.56
C ASP A 106 20.52 -4.20 -0.55
N ASN A 107 19.66 -3.18 -0.45
CA ASN A 107 18.46 -3.23 0.39
C ASN A 107 17.39 -4.16 -0.22
N THR A 108 17.43 -5.45 0.10
CA THR A 108 16.45 -6.44 -0.39
C THR A 108 15.12 -6.38 0.36
N VAL A 109 15.12 -5.90 1.60
CA VAL A 109 13.93 -5.84 2.47
C VAL A 109 12.98 -4.71 2.04
N ASN A 110 13.54 -3.62 1.51
CA ASN A 110 12.79 -2.45 1.01
C ASN A 110 11.84 -1.84 2.07
N THR A 111 12.20 -1.87 3.35
CA THR A 111 11.39 -1.24 4.41
C THR A 111 11.43 0.27 4.30
N LEU A 112 10.27 0.93 4.44
CA LEU A 112 10.21 2.39 4.57
C LEU A 112 10.05 2.81 6.02
N VAL A 113 10.68 3.92 6.36
CA VAL A 113 10.50 4.61 7.64
C VAL A 113 9.71 5.89 7.38
N LEU A 114 8.67 6.13 8.17
CA LEU A 114 7.92 7.38 8.16
C LEU A 114 8.23 8.19 9.42
N ARG A 115 8.66 9.45 9.26
CA ARG A 115 9.02 10.34 10.40
C ARG A 115 7.83 10.96 11.11
N GLY A 116 6.64 10.89 10.52
CA GLY A 116 5.43 11.52 11.06
C GLY A 116 5.19 12.94 10.57
N GLU A 117 6.16 13.58 9.90
CA GLU A 117 6.05 14.90 9.28
C GLU A 117 6.46 14.85 7.80
N THR A 118 5.80 15.63 6.96
CA THR A 118 6.07 15.71 5.53
C THR A 118 7.16 16.74 5.21
N LEU A 119 7.71 16.71 4.00
CA LEU A 119 8.68 17.69 3.50
C LEU A 119 8.20 19.16 3.56
N ILE A 120 6.90 19.41 3.71
CA ILE A 120 6.32 20.76 3.82
C ILE A 120 5.97 21.14 5.27
N GLY A 121 6.47 20.39 6.26
CA GLY A 121 6.27 20.66 7.69
C GLY A 121 4.86 20.35 8.20
N THR A 122 4.08 19.53 7.47
CA THR A 122 2.76 19.09 7.97
C THR A 122 2.85 17.73 8.63
N THR A 123 2.15 17.54 9.75
CA THR A 123 2.05 16.27 10.43
C THR A 123 1.18 15.27 9.65
N THR A 124 1.64 14.04 9.59
CA THR A 124 0.90 12.91 9.04
C THR A 124 -0.01 12.33 10.12
N LYS A 125 -1.22 11.91 9.73
CA LYS A 125 -2.22 11.36 10.67
C LYS A 125 -1.72 10.16 11.49
N THR A 126 -0.79 9.42 10.92
CA THR A 126 -0.31 8.12 11.43
C THR A 126 0.95 8.19 12.27
N GLY A 127 1.65 9.33 12.29
CA GLY A 127 2.92 9.46 12.99
C GLY A 127 4.02 8.52 12.49
N TYR A 128 4.98 8.24 13.37
CA TYR A 128 6.14 7.39 13.09
C TYR A 128 5.75 5.92 12.93
N ARG A 129 6.24 5.26 11.87
CA ARG A 129 6.13 3.81 11.71
C ARG A 129 7.07 3.27 10.64
N LEU A 130 7.21 1.94 10.63
CA LEU A 130 7.78 1.19 9.52
C LEU A 130 6.66 0.72 8.57
N ALA A 131 6.94 0.73 7.27
CA ALA A 131 6.04 0.19 6.26
C ALA A 131 6.77 -0.85 5.40
N ARG A 132 6.12 -2.00 5.21
CA ARG A 132 6.61 -3.11 4.40
C ARG A 132 5.95 -3.08 3.02
N PRO A 133 6.67 -3.41 1.94
CA PRO A 133 6.07 -3.54 0.62
C PRO A 133 5.05 -4.70 0.57
N GLN A 134 3.97 -4.49 -0.17
CA GLN A 134 2.85 -5.41 -0.38
C GLN A 134 2.88 -5.88 -1.84
N VAL A 135 3.83 -6.77 -2.15
CA VAL A 135 4.06 -7.29 -3.51
C VAL A 135 3.30 -8.60 -3.68
N PRO A 136 2.33 -8.69 -4.61
CA PRO A 136 1.56 -9.90 -4.82
C PRO A 136 2.36 -10.92 -5.67
N PRO A 137 2.14 -12.24 -5.50
CA PRO A 137 2.89 -13.27 -6.23
C PRO A 137 2.75 -13.19 -7.75
N LYS A 138 1.61 -12.68 -8.24
CA LYS A 138 1.36 -12.48 -9.68
C LYS A 138 2.28 -11.43 -10.32
N TYR A 139 2.86 -10.54 -9.53
CA TYR A 139 3.75 -9.46 -9.99
C TYR A 139 5.03 -9.44 -9.13
N PRO A 140 5.88 -10.49 -9.21
CA PRO A 140 7.07 -10.59 -8.35
C PRO A 140 8.11 -9.51 -8.67
N ASP A 141 8.10 -8.99 -9.89
CA ASP A 141 8.97 -7.94 -10.43
C ASP A 141 8.49 -6.51 -10.08
N LEU A 142 7.41 -6.35 -9.31
CA LEU A 142 6.71 -5.06 -9.15
C LEU A 142 7.62 -3.93 -8.63
N ILE A 143 8.57 -4.24 -7.75
CA ILE A 143 9.55 -3.27 -7.22
C ILE A 143 10.42 -2.69 -8.34
N GLU A 144 10.90 -3.55 -9.23
CA GLU A 144 11.73 -3.17 -10.37
C GLU A 144 10.90 -2.48 -11.46
N ARG A 145 9.79 -3.10 -11.86
CA ARG A 145 8.89 -2.59 -12.90
C ARG A 145 8.40 -1.17 -12.61
N LEU A 146 8.07 -0.90 -11.35
CA LEU A 146 7.64 0.43 -10.92
C LEU A 146 8.78 1.40 -10.61
N ASN A 147 10.04 0.94 -10.68
CA ASN A 147 11.24 1.70 -10.33
C ASN A 147 11.19 2.25 -8.89
N ILE A 148 10.73 1.43 -7.94
CA ILE A 148 10.58 1.83 -6.53
C ILE A 148 11.91 2.29 -5.92
N LYS A 149 13.00 1.57 -6.22
CA LYS A 149 14.36 1.88 -5.77
C LYS A 149 15.00 3.11 -6.43
N LYS A 150 14.27 3.88 -7.24
CA LYS A 150 14.74 5.16 -7.79
C LYS A 150 13.87 6.30 -7.25
N PRO A 151 14.07 6.71 -5.98
CA PRO A 151 13.23 7.71 -5.35
C PRO A 151 13.19 9.01 -6.15
N LEU A 152 11.99 9.49 -6.44
CA LEU A 152 11.78 10.71 -7.19
C LEU A 152 10.53 11.42 -6.69
N LEU A 153 10.73 12.50 -5.94
CA LEU A 153 9.65 13.33 -5.43
C LEU A 153 9.49 14.57 -6.32
N PRO A 154 8.26 15.04 -6.54
CA PRO A 154 8.05 16.26 -7.29
C PRO A 154 8.46 17.48 -6.45
N ASP A 155 9.05 18.48 -7.11
CA ASP A 155 9.65 19.68 -6.51
C ASP A 155 8.63 20.77 -6.11
N ASN A 156 7.34 20.53 -6.34
CA ASN A 156 6.31 21.53 -6.12
C ASN A 156 6.12 21.84 -4.63
N GLN A 157 6.12 23.13 -4.30
CA GLN A 157 5.86 23.63 -2.94
C GLN A 157 4.51 24.36 -2.85
N PRO A 158 3.84 24.33 -1.68
CA PRO A 158 2.67 25.16 -1.46
C PRO A 158 3.07 26.64 -1.52
N ARG A 159 2.19 27.47 -2.08
CA ARG A 159 2.31 28.93 -1.88
C ARG A 159 1.97 29.24 -0.43
N GLN A 160 2.47 30.38 0.08
CA GLN A 160 1.99 30.91 1.34
C GLN A 160 0.45 30.97 1.32
N GLY A 161 -0.16 30.49 2.39
CA GLY A 161 -1.60 30.33 2.48
C GLY A 161 -2.00 29.79 3.84
N SER A 162 -3.29 29.55 4.03
CA SER A 162 -3.80 29.01 5.29
C SER A 162 -3.22 27.63 5.59
N ALA A 163 -3.14 27.26 6.88
CA ALA A 163 -2.70 25.93 7.30
C ALA A 163 -3.49 24.80 6.60
N LYS A 164 -4.79 25.02 6.34
CA LYS A 164 -5.62 24.10 5.57
C LYS A 164 -5.16 23.94 4.12
N ALA A 165 -4.81 25.04 3.44
CA ALA A 165 -4.30 24.99 2.07
C ALA A 165 -2.98 24.21 1.97
N ILE A 166 -2.09 24.41 2.95
CA ILE A 166 -0.81 23.69 3.06
C ILE A 166 -1.07 22.20 3.32
N ALA A 167 -1.93 21.86 4.29
CA ALA A 167 -2.27 20.47 4.62
C ALA A 167 -2.92 19.71 3.45
N CYS A 168 -3.73 20.39 2.63
CA CYS A 168 -4.39 19.78 1.47
C CYS A 168 -3.52 19.79 0.20
N PHE A 169 -2.34 20.38 0.21
CA PHE A 169 -1.54 20.63 -0.98
C PHE A 169 -1.26 19.36 -1.80
N TYR A 170 -0.67 18.33 -1.20
CA TYR A 170 -0.33 17.10 -1.90
C TYR A 170 -1.58 16.35 -2.39
N ASN A 171 -2.66 16.33 -1.61
CA ASN A 171 -3.93 15.72 -2.02
C ASN A 171 -4.48 16.39 -3.28
N ASN A 172 -4.50 17.73 -3.31
CA ASN A 172 -5.03 18.51 -4.42
C ASN A 172 -4.17 18.35 -5.68
N ARG A 173 -2.85 18.34 -5.52
CA ARG A 173 -1.90 18.14 -6.62
C ARG A 173 -2.02 16.74 -7.21
N ALA A 174 -2.06 15.72 -6.36
CA ALA A 174 -2.27 14.33 -6.77
C ALA A 174 -3.58 14.16 -7.54
N TRP A 175 -4.70 14.64 -6.99
CA TRP A 175 -6.00 14.60 -7.66
C TRP A 175 -5.96 15.26 -9.03
N LYS A 176 -5.33 16.44 -9.12
CA LYS A 176 -5.18 17.15 -10.39
C LYS A 176 -4.37 16.32 -11.41
N LYS A 177 -3.27 15.68 -11.01
CA LYS A 177 -2.49 14.82 -11.90
C LYS A 177 -3.26 13.60 -12.36
N LEU A 178 -3.99 12.93 -11.46
CA LEU A 178 -4.83 11.79 -11.81
C LEU A 178 -5.91 12.18 -12.83
N LYS A 179 -6.55 13.34 -12.65
CA LYS A 179 -7.53 13.87 -13.60
C LYS A 179 -6.89 14.24 -14.93
N ASP A 180 -5.82 15.04 -14.90
CA ASP A 180 -5.14 15.56 -16.11
C ASP A 180 -4.54 14.42 -16.96
N TRP A 181 -4.24 13.26 -16.36
CA TRP A 181 -3.66 12.09 -17.05
C TRP A 181 -4.65 10.94 -17.23
N ASN A 182 -5.96 11.19 -17.10
CA ASN A 182 -7.02 10.19 -17.28
C ASN A 182 -6.74 8.87 -16.54
N ALA A 183 -6.38 8.98 -15.27
CA ALA A 183 -6.14 7.82 -14.42
C ALA A 183 -7.42 6.98 -14.25
N PRO A 184 -7.29 5.66 -14.04
CA PRO A 184 -8.44 4.77 -13.80
C PRO A 184 -9.22 5.15 -12.54
N THR A 185 -8.62 5.93 -11.65
CA THR A 185 -9.24 6.49 -10.44
C THR A 185 -8.66 7.86 -10.14
N THR A 186 -9.50 8.75 -9.63
CA THR A 186 -9.06 10.07 -9.11
C THR A 186 -8.90 10.06 -7.59
N GLN A 187 -9.27 8.95 -6.94
CA GLN A 187 -9.12 8.77 -5.50
C GLN A 187 -7.79 8.08 -5.22
N THR A 188 -6.81 8.81 -4.67
CA THR A 188 -5.52 8.23 -4.22
C THR A 188 -5.68 7.12 -3.20
N HIS A 189 -6.79 7.13 -2.45
CA HIS A 189 -7.16 6.05 -1.55
C HIS A 189 -7.40 4.72 -2.25
N ALA A 190 -7.81 4.71 -3.53
CA ALA A 190 -7.98 3.48 -4.30
C ALA A 190 -6.64 2.73 -4.48
N PHE A 191 -5.53 3.44 -4.72
CA PHE A 191 -4.20 2.82 -4.77
C PHE A 191 -3.78 2.22 -3.43
N ARG A 192 -4.09 2.92 -2.32
CA ARG A 192 -3.88 2.39 -0.98
C ARG A 192 -4.69 1.12 -0.73
N HIS A 193 -5.91 1.03 -1.27
CA HIS A 193 -6.72 -0.17 -1.17
C HIS A 193 -6.15 -1.32 -2.01
N LEU A 194 -5.69 -1.03 -3.22
CA LEU A 194 -4.99 -2.00 -4.08
C LEU A 194 -3.77 -2.59 -3.36
N ALA A 195 -2.94 -1.77 -2.71
CA ALA A 195 -1.79 -2.27 -1.95
C ALA A 195 -2.18 -3.27 -0.86
N ASN A 196 -3.27 -3.01 -0.13
CA ASN A 196 -3.71 -3.94 0.90
C ASN A 196 -4.22 -5.26 0.31
N ILE A 197 -4.92 -5.20 -0.83
CA ILE A 197 -5.35 -6.39 -1.59
C ILE A 197 -4.13 -7.19 -2.03
N ASN A 198 -3.10 -6.53 -2.58
CA ASN A 198 -1.86 -7.18 -2.96
C ASN A 198 -1.20 -7.87 -1.76
N GLY A 199 -1.21 -7.23 -0.61
CA GLY A 199 -0.70 -7.81 0.63
C GLY A 199 -1.46 -9.06 1.07
N MET A 200 -2.79 -9.07 0.90
CA MET A 200 -3.60 -10.26 1.14
C MET A 200 -3.25 -11.39 0.17
N GLN A 201 -3.13 -11.08 -1.12
CA GLN A 201 -2.72 -12.03 -2.15
C GLN A 201 -1.31 -12.60 -1.89
N ALA A 202 -0.44 -11.82 -1.25
CA ALA A 202 0.89 -12.23 -0.81
C ALA A 202 0.89 -13.02 0.51
N GLY A 203 -0.28 -13.30 1.09
CA GLY A 203 -0.38 -14.03 2.37
C GLY A 203 0.08 -13.23 3.59
N ILE A 204 0.22 -11.91 3.50
CA ILE A 204 0.67 -11.08 4.62
C ILE A 204 -0.45 -11.00 5.68
N PRO A 205 -0.18 -11.36 6.95
CA PRO A 205 -1.18 -11.32 8.02
C PRO A 205 -1.85 -9.95 8.17
N LEU A 206 -3.11 -9.95 8.60
CA LEU A 206 -3.92 -8.74 8.74
C LEU A 206 -3.26 -7.72 9.67
N GLU A 207 -2.68 -8.19 10.76
CA GLU A 207 -1.99 -7.42 11.79
C GLU A 207 -0.81 -6.67 11.20
N ILE A 208 0.03 -7.37 10.41
CA ILE A 208 1.21 -6.80 9.77
C ILE A 208 0.81 -5.78 8.69
N ARG A 209 -0.21 -6.08 7.87
CA ARG A 209 -0.74 -5.13 6.89
C ARG A 209 -1.31 -3.90 7.58
N ALA A 210 -2.10 -4.08 8.64
CA ALA A 210 -2.69 -2.99 9.40
C ALA A 210 -1.61 -2.09 10.02
N GLN A 211 -0.58 -2.68 10.64
CA GLN A 211 0.56 -1.96 11.22
C GLN A 211 1.32 -1.17 10.15
N SER A 212 1.69 -1.80 9.04
CA SER A 212 2.38 -1.16 7.91
C SER A 212 1.61 0.04 7.35
N MET A 213 0.28 -0.04 7.34
CA MET A 213 -0.60 1.02 6.85
C MET A 213 -0.95 2.06 7.93
N GLY A 214 -0.67 1.82 9.22
CA GLY A 214 -1.12 2.70 10.31
C GLY A 214 -2.64 2.61 10.54
N HIS A 215 -3.16 1.40 10.60
CA HIS A 215 -4.54 1.06 10.96
C HIS A 215 -4.57 0.11 12.16
N THR A 216 -5.70 0.05 12.86
CA THR A 216 -6.03 -1.13 13.68
C THR A 216 -6.50 -2.28 12.77
N PRO A 217 -6.38 -3.55 13.18
CA PRO A 217 -6.88 -4.69 12.40
C PRO A 217 -8.37 -4.56 12.04
N ALA A 218 -9.21 -4.12 12.98
CA ALA A 218 -10.65 -3.89 12.75
C ALA A 218 -10.93 -2.76 11.74
N MET A 219 -10.17 -1.66 11.80
CA MET A 219 -10.25 -0.59 10.79
C MET A 219 -9.75 -1.06 9.42
N ASN A 220 -8.75 -1.94 9.39
CA ASN A 220 -8.31 -2.55 8.16
C ASN A 220 -9.50 -3.36 7.59
N ASP A 221 -9.94 -4.43 8.25
CA ASP A 221 -11.00 -5.33 7.75
C ASP A 221 -12.30 -4.62 7.29
N SER A 222 -12.81 -3.67 8.07
CA SER A 222 -14.09 -2.99 7.79
C SER A 222 -14.11 -2.08 6.56
N VAL A 223 -12.96 -1.52 6.16
CA VAL A 223 -12.89 -0.57 5.04
C VAL A 223 -12.71 -1.30 3.70
N TYR A 224 -12.10 -2.50 3.69
CA TYR A 224 -11.86 -3.24 2.44
C TYR A 224 -13.09 -3.99 1.93
N LYS A 225 -13.91 -4.57 2.82
CA LYS A 225 -15.18 -5.21 2.43
C LYS A 225 -16.09 -4.30 1.60
N LYS A 226 -15.91 -2.97 1.71
CA LYS A 226 -16.71 -1.96 1.00
C LYS A 226 -16.23 -1.62 -0.42
N ARG A 227 -15.01 -2.01 -0.82
CA ARG A 227 -14.38 -1.60 -2.10
C ARG A 227 -13.87 -2.77 -2.95
N GLN A 228 -14.11 -4.00 -2.52
CA GLN A 228 -13.63 -5.19 -3.19
C GLN A 228 -14.45 -5.45 -4.45
N SER A 229 -13.80 -5.54 -5.62
CA SER A 229 -14.47 -5.95 -6.85
C SER A 229 -14.63 -7.47 -6.90
N THR A 230 -15.59 -7.96 -7.69
CA THR A 230 -15.79 -9.40 -7.91
C THR A 230 -14.51 -10.08 -8.40
N GLN A 231 -13.78 -9.46 -9.34
CA GLN A 231 -12.51 -10.00 -9.84
C GLN A 231 -11.47 -10.14 -8.72
N THR A 232 -11.37 -9.15 -7.82
CA THR A 232 -10.47 -9.23 -6.68
C THR A 232 -10.85 -10.35 -5.71
N THR A 233 -12.14 -10.58 -5.50
CA THR A 233 -12.62 -11.72 -4.69
C THR A 233 -12.25 -13.05 -5.34
N LEU A 234 -12.47 -13.19 -6.65
CA LEU A 234 -12.08 -14.39 -7.40
C LEU A 234 -10.57 -14.62 -7.34
N ASP A 235 -9.76 -13.58 -7.56
CA ASP A 235 -8.30 -13.67 -7.44
C ASP A 235 -7.87 -14.06 -6.03
N LEU A 236 -8.55 -13.57 -4.99
CA LEU A 236 -8.25 -13.96 -3.61
C LEU A 236 -8.65 -15.40 -3.29
N TYR A 237 -9.74 -15.91 -3.87
CA TYR A 237 -10.14 -17.32 -3.71
C TYR A 237 -9.25 -18.26 -4.52
N ASN A 238 -8.81 -17.84 -5.70
CA ASN A 238 -7.88 -18.62 -6.52
C ASN A 238 -6.45 -18.56 -5.97
N ASN A 239 -6.05 -17.42 -5.39
CA ASN A 239 -4.77 -17.24 -4.70
C ASN A 239 -4.82 -17.64 -3.22
N SER A 240 -5.95 -18.01 -2.62
CA SER A 240 -5.96 -18.49 -1.22
C SER A 240 -5.25 -19.84 -1.06
N ASN A 241 -4.90 -20.48 -2.17
CA ASN A 241 -3.92 -21.57 -2.22
C ASN A 241 -2.46 -21.10 -2.01
N SER A 242 -2.23 -19.82 -1.67
CA SER A 242 -0.92 -19.25 -1.31
C SER A 242 -0.64 -19.24 0.19
N GLN A 243 -1.58 -19.70 1.03
CA GLN A 243 -1.14 -20.25 2.30
C GLN A 243 -0.29 -21.47 1.96
N ALA A 244 0.86 -21.61 2.61
CA ALA A 244 1.65 -22.83 2.48
C ALA A 244 0.68 -24.01 2.56
N ILE A 245 0.66 -24.85 1.52
CA ILE A 245 -0.09 -26.12 1.55
C ILE A 245 0.19 -26.77 2.89
N ASP A 246 -0.79 -27.43 3.49
CA ASP A 246 -0.59 -27.99 4.83
C ASP A 246 0.68 -28.86 4.85
N PHE A 247 1.33 -28.94 6.01
CA PHE A 247 2.63 -29.58 6.13
C PHE A 247 2.65 -31.01 5.56
N VAL A 248 1.54 -31.75 5.65
CA VAL A 248 1.44 -33.12 5.13
C VAL A 248 1.44 -33.11 3.60
N THR A 249 0.65 -32.24 2.98
CA THR A 249 0.63 -32.07 1.52
C THR A 249 1.98 -31.59 0.98
N ALA A 250 2.65 -30.69 1.71
CA ALA A 250 3.99 -30.20 1.38
C ALA A 250 5.03 -31.31 1.42
N LEU A 251 5.04 -32.09 2.51
CA LEU A 251 5.96 -33.20 2.71
C LEU A 251 5.80 -34.26 1.61
N THR A 252 4.57 -34.63 1.27
CA THR A 252 4.29 -35.58 0.18
C THR A 252 4.77 -35.06 -1.17
N SER A 253 4.55 -33.77 -1.44
CA SER A 253 4.98 -33.14 -2.70
C SER A 253 6.51 -33.12 -2.80
N VAL A 254 7.19 -32.73 -1.72
CA VAL A 254 8.66 -32.72 -1.65
C VAL A 254 9.22 -34.14 -1.79
N LYS A 255 8.64 -35.15 -1.12
CA LYS A 255 9.03 -36.57 -1.31
C LYS A 255 8.96 -37.00 -2.77
N ASN A 256 7.90 -36.60 -3.47
CA ASN A 256 7.74 -36.95 -4.88
C ASN A 256 8.75 -36.22 -5.77
N LEU A 257 9.08 -34.96 -5.47
CA LEU A 257 10.12 -34.22 -6.19
C LEU A 257 11.52 -34.77 -5.93
N LEU A 258 11.82 -35.16 -4.69
CA LEU A 258 13.11 -35.76 -4.31
C LEU A 258 13.34 -37.14 -4.94
N LYS A 259 12.29 -37.86 -5.37
CA LYS A 259 12.47 -39.07 -6.20
C LYS A 259 13.13 -38.76 -7.54
N ALA A 260 12.88 -37.58 -8.11
CA ALA A 260 13.45 -37.14 -9.38
C ALA A 260 14.80 -36.40 -9.19
N CYS A 261 14.97 -35.71 -8.06
CA CYS A 261 16.18 -34.92 -7.75
C CYS A 261 16.64 -35.16 -6.30
N PRO A 262 17.23 -36.33 -5.96
CA PRO A 262 17.61 -36.69 -4.60
C PRO A 262 18.66 -35.75 -3.99
N GLU A 263 19.51 -35.15 -4.82
CA GLU A 263 20.59 -34.24 -4.43
C GLU A 263 20.10 -32.97 -3.74
N ASN A 264 18.81 -32.61 -3.91
CA ASN A 264 18.23 -31.41 -3.31
C ASN A 264 17.60 -31.65 -1.92
N LYS A 265 17.84 -32.80 -1.30
CA LYS A 265 17.23 -33.18 -0.01
C LYS A 265 17.54 -32.15 1.09
N ASP A 266 18.79 -31.72 1.23
CA ASP A 266 19.19 -30.77 2.29
C ASP A 266 18.55 -29.39 2.08
N PHE A 267 18.50 -28.93 0.82
CA PHE A 267 17.82 -27.69 0.46
C PHE A 267 16.31 -27.76 0.75
N ALA A 268 15.68 -28.90 0.47
CA ALA A 268 14.26 -29.10 0.75
C ALA A 268 13.96 -29.12 2.26
N ILE A 269 14.82 -29.75 3.06
CA ILE A 269 14.73 -29.72 4.53
C ILE A 269 14.85 -28.28 5.04
N GLU A 270 15.81 -27.53 4.53
CA GLU A 270 16.01 -26.13 4.91
C GLU A 270 14.79 -25.28 4.55
N LEU A 271 14.27 -25.44 3.34
CA LEU A 271 13.08 -24.73 2.87
C LEU A 271 11.84 -25.06 3.73
N LEU A 272 11.58 -26.34 4.03
CA LEU A 272 10.47 -26.76 4.89
C LEU A 272 10.64 -26.27 6.34
N SER A 273 11.87 -26.24 6.85
CA SER A 273 12.15 -25.75 8.21
C SER A 273 11.80 -24.28 8.36
N VAL A 274 12.07 -23.46 7.32
CA VAL A 274 11.76 -22.03 7.29
C VAL A 274 10.25 -21.80 7.13
N ILE A 275 9.60 -22.53 6.23
CA ILE A 275 8.17 -22.34 5.93
C ILE A 275 7.29 -22.81 7.09
N TYR A 276 7.59 -23.97 7.69
CA TYR A 276 6.74 -24.61 8.71
C TYR A 276 7.30 -24.50 10.13
N GLN A 277 8.44 -23.83 10.33
CA GLN A 277 9.11 -23.65 11.63
C GLN A 277 9.33 -24.99 12.36
N LYS A 278 9.76 -26.02 11.63
CA LYS A 278 10.08 -27.34 12.18
C LYS A 278 11.58 -27.58 12.25
N ASP A 279 11.97 -28.38 13.23
CA ASP A 279 13.34 -28.82 13.42
C ASP A 279 13.86 -29.60 12.20
N LYS A 280 15.09 -29.31 11.79
CA LYS A 280 15.72 -29.90 10.60
C LYS A 280 15.96 -31.41 10.78
N GLY A 281 16.30 -31.87 11.98
CA GLY A 281 16.51 -33.29 12.28
C GLY A 281 15.23 -34.10 12.08
N THR A 282 14.12 -33.59 12.62
CA THR A 282 12.78 -34.19 12.42
C THR A 282 12.38 -34.25 10.95
N LEU A 283 12.70 -33.21 10.17
CA LEU A 283 12.41 -33.18 8.72
C LEU A 283 13.28 -34.15 7.92
N ALA A 284 14.53 -34.38 8.34
CA ALA A 284 15.44 -35.32 7.69
C ALA A 284 15.00 -36.79 7.81
N GLU A 285 14.38 -37.15 8.94
CA GLU A 285 13.76 -38.47 9.15
C GLU A 285 12.47 -38.63 8.35
N LEU A 286 11.74 -37.52 8.15
CA LEU A 286 10.47 -37.53 7.47
C LEU A 286 10.60 -37.54 5.94
N LEU A 287 11.69 -37.04 5.35
CA LEU A 287 11.93 -36.97 3.89
C LEU A 287 12.79 -38.13 3.37
#